data_AF-A0A4Q8M0H3-F1
#
_entry.id   AF-A0A4Q8M0H3-F1
#
_cell.length_a   1.000
_cell.length_b   1.000
_cell.length_c   1.000
_cell.angle_alpha   90.00
_cell.angle_beta   90.00
_cell.angle_gamma   90.00
#
_symmetry.space_group_name_H-M   'P 1'
#
loop_
_entity.id
_entity.type
_entity.pdbx_description
1 polymer ?
#
loop_
_entity_poly.entity_id
_entity_poly.type
_entity_poly.pdbx_seq_one_letter_code
_entity_poly.pdbx_strand_id
1 'polypeptide(L)'
;MSAINLIDKLLNPSFALIGQLLSVSRKTIARRLSFLALAAFFLLVGLFLILRFVWDEIDSRSSWRNAEQVWATEDALRSRALSAIDDCIEATKREDPEVKWYCDEAKWRYTQVAWPTPQEREKEVVRREVYWAMRSDLLMQSRREEAKRKASRPELWERVVGSLGKFELQFVVALMTTIAYLSVTGALYRGTGQRDLDKSKIAPANRSAAT
;
A
#
# COMPACT_ATOMS: atom_id res chain seq x y z
N MET A 1 15.22 -0.78 19.22
CA MET A 1 14.03 -0.27 19.93
C MET A 1 12.86 -1.20 19.60
N SER A 2 12.33 -1.92 20.58
CA SER A 2 11.30 -2.95 20.38
C SER A 2 9.93 -2.31 20.10
N ALA A 3 9.16 -2.88 19.16
CA ALA A 3 7.80 -2.46 18.81
C ALA A 3 6.85 -2.37 20.02
N ILE A 4 7.13 -3.15 21.07
CA ILE A 4 6.37 -3.18 22.32
C ILE A 4 6.46 -1.83 23.06
N ASN A 5 7.64 -1.17 23.05
CA ASN A 5 7.83 0.13 23.68
C ASN A 5 7.15 1.27 22.91
N LEU A 6 6.86 1.06 21.62
CA LEU A 6 6.20 2.02 20.74
C LEU A 6 4.68 1.92 20.89
N ILE A 7 4.18 0.69 20.99
CA ILE A 7 2.79 0.35 21.34
C ILE A 7 2.43 0.94 22.72
N ASP A 8 3.26 0.73 23.73
CA ASP A 8 2.98 1.20 25.10
C ASP A 8 2.99 2.74 25.22
N LYS A 9 3.83 3.42 24.43
CA LYS A 9 3.85 4.90 24.35
C LYS A 9 2.65 5.50 23.61
N LEU A 10 2.05 4.77 22.67
CA LEU A 10 0.88 5.22 21.91
C LEU A 10 -0.45 4.89 22.60
N LEU A 11 -0.52 3.75 23.29
CA LEU A 11 -1.74 3.27 23.96
C LEU A 11 -2.00 3.96 25.31
N ASN A 12 -0.97 4.20 26.12
CA ASN A 12 -1.16 4.85 27.42
C ASN A 12 -1.81 6.25 27.37
N PRO A 13 -1.41 7.18 26.48
CA PRO A 13 -2.05 8.49 26.40
C PRO A 13 -3.47 8.41 25.82
N SER A 14 -3.74 7.47 24.91
CA SER A 14 -5.07 7.28 24.32
C SER A 14 -6.05 6.66 25.33
N PHE A 15 -5.61 5.70 26.14
CA PHE A 15 -6.41 5.18 27.27
C PHE A 15 -6.65 6.23 28.36
N ALA A 16 -5.67 7.08 28.67
CA ALA A 16 -5.85 8.18 29.62
C ALA A 16 -6.88 9.21 29.13
N LEU A 17 -6.89 9.52 27.82
CA LEU A 17 -7.89 10.38 27.18
C LEU A 17 -9.29 9.79 27.22
N ILE A 18 -9.43 8.49 26.94
CA ILE A 18 -10.71 7.76 27.03
C ILE A 18 -11.22 7.76 28.48
N GLY A 19 -10.35 7.50 29.46
CA GLY A 19 -10.68 7.56 30.89
C GLY A 19 -11.15 8.95 31.34
N GLN A 20 -10.52 10.01 30.83
CA GLN A 20 -10.94 11.39 31.12
C GLN A 20 -12.28 11.74 30.45
N LEU A 21 -12.51 11.36 29.20
CA LEU A 21 -13.80 11.53 28.51
C LEU A 21 -14.95 10.77 29.19
N LEU A 22 -14.69 9.55 29.66
CA LEU A 22 -15.64 8.76 30.46
C LEU A 22 -15.95 9.43 31.81
N SER A 23 -15.00 10.14 32.42
CA SER A 23 -15.21 10.83 33.69
C SER A 23 -16.12 12.07 33.57
N VAL A 24 -16.11 12.76 32.43
CA VAL A 24 -16.93 13.96 32.16
C VAL A 24 -18.39 13.61 31.83
N SER A 25 -18.65 12.39 31.35
CA SER A 25 -20.00 11.89 30.98
C SER A 25 -20.90 11.53 32.19
N ARG A 26 -20.46 11.75 33.44
CA ARG A 26 -21.10 11.18 34.64
C ARG A 26 -22.50 11.71 35.01
N LYS A 27 -23.05 12.74 34.35
CA LYS A 27 -24.28 13.42 34.81
C LYS A 27 -25.61 12.68 34.50
N THR A 28 -25.70 11.80 33.48
CA THR A 28 -26.95 11.06 33.17
C THR A 28 -26.71 9.67 32.55
N ILE A 29 -27.54 8.67 32.89
CA ILE A 29 -27.44 7.27 32.41
C ILE A 29 -27.53 7.18 30.87
N ALA A 30 -28.45 7.93 30.26
CA ALA A 30 -28.60 7.99 28.81
C ALA A 30 -27.32 8.45 28.10
N ARG A 31 -26.56 9.36 28.72
CA ARG A 31 -25.29 9.85 28.16
C ARG A 31 -24.18 8.82 28.28
N ARG A 32 -24.16 8.00 29.34
CA ARG A 32 -23.19 6.88 29.45
C ARG A 32 -23.43 5.83 28.39
N LEU A 33 -24.70 5.47 28.16
CA LEU A 33 -25.08 4.51 27.11
C LEU A 33 -24.72 5.02 25.72
N SER A 34 -24.96 6.31 25.43
CA SER A 34 -24.59 6.87 24.12
C SER A 34 -23.07 6.90 23.90
N PHE A 35 -22.27 7.24 24.91
CA PHE A 35 -20.80 7.19 24.81
C PHE A 35 -20.27 5.76 24.63
N LEU A 36 -20.84 4.77 25.34
CA LEU A 36 -20.49 3.37 25.18
C LEU A 36 -20.86 2.85 23.78
N ALA A 37 -22.04 3.20 23.27
CA ALA A 37 -22.47 2.84 21.93
C ALA A 37 -21.56 3.46 20.85
N LEU A 38 -21.17 4.72 21.03
CA LEU A 38 -20.25 5.42 20.13
C LEU A 38 -18.86 4.75 20.13
N ALA A 39 -18.34 4.40 21.31
CA ALA A 39 -17.06 3.71 21.45
C ALA A 39 -17.09 2.31 20.82
N ALA A 40 -18.17 1.55 21.03
CA ALA A 40 -18.36 0.24 20.40
C ALA A 40 -18.45 0.35 18.86
N PHE A 41 -19.14 1.37 18.35
CA PHE A 41 -19.21 1.64 16.92
C PHE A 41 -17.82 1.95 16.34
N PHE A 42 -17.04 2.81 17.01
CA PHE A 42 -15.66 3.11 16.58
C PHE A 42 -14.74 1.88 16.60
N LEU A 43 -14.88 1.00 17.59
CA LEU A 43 -14.11 -0.23 17.66
C LEU A 43 -14.47 -1.20 16.52
N LEU A 44 -15.76 -1.38 16.23
CA LEU A 44 -16.22 -2.24 15.13
C LEU A 44 -15.75 -1.71 13.76
N VAL A 45 -15.87 -0.40 13.53
CA VAL A 45 -15.40 0.23 12.30
C VAL A 45 -13.88 0.14 12.18
N GLY A 46 -13.14 0.42 13.26
CA GLY A 46 -11.68 0.30 13.27
C GLY A 46 -11.22 -1.12 12.96
N LEU A 47 -11.86 -2.13 13.57
CA LEU A 47 -11.56 -3.54 13.30
C LEU A 47 -11.85 -3.92 11.85
N PHE A 48 -12.98 -3.47 11.30
CA PHE A 48 -13.34 -3.72 9.90
C PHE A 48 -12.31 -3.13 8.94
N LEU A 49 -11.87 -1.89 9.16
CA LEU A 49 -10.86 -1.23 8.34
C LEU A 49 -9.51 -1.95 8.41
N ILE A 50 -9.09 -2.38 9.59
CA ILE A 50 -7.85 -3.16 9.77
C ILE A 50 -7.94 -4.49 9.02
N LEU A 51 -9.03 -5.24 9.20
CA LEU A 51 -9.23 -6.52 8.52
C LEU A 51 -9.24 -6.34 6.99
N ARG A 52 -9.93 -5.31 6.49
CA ARG A 52 -9.96 -4.99 5.06
C ARG A 52 -8.57 -4.66 4.52
N PHE A 53 -7.80 -3.84 5.24
CA PHE A 53 -6.44 -3.50 4.87
C PHE A 53 -5.51 -4.72 4.84
N VAL A 54 -5.66 -5.62 5.82
CA VAL A 54 -4.91 -6.89 5.84
C VAL A 54 -5.30 -7.78 4.66
N TRP A 55 -6.59 -7.88 4.34
CA TRP A 55 -7.06 -8.64 3.18
C TRP A 55 -6.53 -8.08 1.86
N ASP A 56 -6.53 -6.77 1.69
CA ASP A 56 -6.03 -6.10 0.48
C ASP A 56 -4.50 -6.22 0.34
N GLU A 57 -3.75 -6.16 1.44
CA GLU A 57 -2.32 -6.44 1.44
C GLU A 57 -2.02 -7.91 1.09
N ILE A 58 -2.85 -8.86 1.54
CA ILE A 58 -2.71 -10.28 1.18
C ILE A 58 -3.02 -10.49 -0.31
N ASP A 59 -4.13 -9.93 -0.80
CA ASP A 59 -4.55 -10.10 -2.20
C ASP A 59 -3.55 -9.42 -3.16
N SER A 60 -3.11 -8.20 -2.83
CA SER A 60 -2.06 -7.53 -3.57
C SER A 60 -0.76 -8.35 -3.54
N ARG A 61 -0.29 -8.87 -2.40
CA ARG A 61 0.89 -9.74 -2.37
C ARG A 61 0.73 -10.99 -3.23
N SER A 62 -0.47 -11.58 -3.26
CA SER A 62 -0.73 -12.78 -4.06
C SER A 62 -0.66 -12.48 -5.56
N SER A 63 -1.29 -11.39 -6.00
CA SER A 63 -1.27 -10.93 -7.40
C SER A 63 0.12 -10.48 -7.83
N TRP A 64 0.85 -9.76 -6.95
CA TRP A 64 2.25 -9.38 -7.17
C TRP A 64 3.16 -10.59 -7.29
N ARG A 65 2.99 -11.61 -6.45
CA ARG A 65 3.79 -12.83 -6.52
C ARG A 65 3.53 -13.59 -7.82
N ASN A 66 2.27 -13.68 -8.23
CA ASN A 66 1.91 -14.32 -9.50
C ASN A 66 2.48 -13.55 -10.70
N ALA A 67 2.40 -12.22 -10.68
CA ALA A 67 2.98 -11.37 -11.72
C ALA A 67 4.51 -11.51 -11.79
N GLU A 68 5.19 -11.53 -10.63
CA GLU A 68 6.65 -11.71 -10.57
C GLU A 68 7.07 -13.09 -11.08
N GLN A 69 6.29 -14.15 -10.80
CA GLN A 69 6.53 -15.48 -11.37
C GLN A 69 6.39 -15.50 -12.90
N VAL A 70 5.35 -14.87 -13.44
CA VAL A 70 5.17 -14.75 -14.89
C VAL A 70 6.34 -13.98 -15.52
N TRP A 71 6.71 -12.82 -14.96
CA TRP A 71 7.85 -12.05 -15.44
C TRP A 71 9.17 -12.82 -15.39
N ALA A 72 9.41 -13.59 -14.31
CA ALA A 72 10.59 -14.43 -14.20
C ALA A 72 10.63 -15.51 -15.29
N THR A 73 9.48 -16.11 -15.64
CA THR A 73 9.41 -17.08 -16.73
C THR A 73 9.65 -16.45 -18.09
N GLU A 74 9.10 -15.26 -18.36
CA GLU A 74 9.32 -14.50 -19.60
C GLU A 74 10.79 -14.10 -19.77
N ASP A 75 11.43 -13.62 -18.70
CA ASP A 75 12.86 -13.28 -18.69
C ASP A 75 13.74 -14.51 -18.93
N ALA A 76 13.38 -15.66 -18.35
CA ALA A 76 14.09 -16.92 -18.57
C ALA A 76 14.00 -17.38 -20.04
N LEU A 77 12.83 -17.23 -20.67
CA LEU A 77 12.67 -17.56 -22.10
C LEU A 77 13.47 -16.59 -22.99
N ARG A 78 13.42 -15.29 -22.70
CA ARG A 78 14.15 -14.28 -23.48
C ARG A 78 15.67 -14.43 -23.34
N SER A 79 16.17 -14.67 -22.13
CA SER A 79 17.60 -14.91 -21.90
C SER A 79 18.10 -16.17 -22.62
N ARG A 80 17.30 -17.24 -22.65
CA ARG A 80 17.57 -18.45 -23.45
C ARG A 80 17.61 -18.19 -24.96
N ALA A 81 16.75 -17.30 -25.46
CA ALA A 81 16.76 -16.91 -26.88
C ALA A 81 18.00 -16.06 -27.21
N LEU A 82 18.35 -15.10 -26.34
CA LEU A 82 19.57 -14.31 -26.47
C LEU A 82 20.83 -15.19 -26.47
N SER A 83 20.93 -16.15 -25.55
CA SER A 83 22.04 -17.09 -25.50
C SER A 83 22.17 -17.88 -26.80
N ALA A 84 21.07 -18.44 -27.32
CA ALA A 84 21.10 -19.20 -28.57
C ALA A 84 21.52 -18.33 -29.77
N ILE A 85 21.11 -17.06 -29.80
CA ILE A 85 21.56 -16.11 -30.83
C ILE A 85 23.06 -15.83 -30.69
N ASP A 86 23.55 -15.60 -29.48
CA ASP A 86 24.98 -15.40 -29.21
C ASP A 86 25.80 -16.65 -29.58
N ASP A 87 25.29 -17.86 -29.30
CA ASP A 87 25.89 -19.14 -29.68
C ASP A 87 25.95 -19.30 -31.21
N CYS A 88 24.89 -18.96 -31.95
CA CYS A 88 24.90 -18.95 -33.41
C CYS A 88 25.93 -17.95 -33.98
N ILE A 89 25.96 -16.72 -33.46
CA ILE A 89 26.92 -15.68 -33.88
C ILE A 89 28.35 -16.15 -33.63
N GLU A 90 28.62 -16.77 -32.48
CA GLU A 90 29.94 -17.24 -32.10
C GLU A 90 30.36 -18.47 -32.90
N ALA A 91 29.47 -19.45 -33.09
CA ALA A 91 29.70 -20.61 -33.95
C ALA A 91 30.01 -20.16 -35.39
N THR A 92 29.30 -19.14 -35.90
CA THR A 92 29.54 -18.60 -37.25
C THR A 92 30.94 -18.01 -37.39
N LYS A 93 31.43 -17.32 -36.34
CA LYS A 93 32.81 -16.77 -36.33
C LYS A 93 33.88 -17.85 -36.24
N ARG A 94 33.57 -18.97 -35.57
CA ARG A 94 34.50 -20.09 -35.37
C ARG A 94 34.47 -21.10 -36.51
N GLU A 95 33.58 -20.90 -37.49
CA GLU A 95 33.34 -21.84 -38.59
C GLU A 95 33.02 -23.26 -38.10
N ASP A 96 32.23 -23.36 -37.02
CA ASP A 96 31.85 -24.65 -36.44
C ASP A 96 31.03 -25.49 -37.46
N PRO A 97 31.24 -26.82 -37.55
CA PRO A 97 30.49 -27.67 -38.47
C PRO A 97 28.99 -27.73 -38.13
N GLU A 98 28.61 -27.41 -36.89
CA GLU A 98 27.24 -27.42 -36.40
C GLU A 98 26.56 -26.04 -36.42
N VAL A 99 27.16 -25.02 -37.05
CA VAL A 99 26.62 -23.65 -37.14
C VAL A 99 25.14 -23.63 -37.53
N LYS A 100 24.76 -24.47 -38.51
CA LYS A 100 23.37 -24.55 -38.96
C LYS A 100 22.41 -24.92 -37.82
N TRP A 101 22.80 -25.87 -36.97
CA TRP A 101 21.98 -26.29 -35.85
C TRP A 101 21.80 -25.17 -34.82
N TYR A 102 22.89 -24.50 -34.42
CA TYR A 102 22.82 -23.35 -33.50
C TYR A 102 21.96 -22.20 -34.06
N CYS A 103 22.09 -21.94 -35.35
CA CYS A 103 21.41 -20.85 -36.03
C CYS A 103 19.93 -21.12 -36.32
N ASP A 104 19.53 -22.39 -36.48
CA ASP A 104 18.13 -22.80 -36.57
C ASP A 104 17.47 -22.78 -35.17
N GLU A 105 18.17 -23.23 -34.13
CA GLU A 105 17.71 -23.14 -32.73
C GLU A 105 17.51 -21.68 -32.31
N ALA A 106 18.43 -20.79 -32.68
CA ALA A 106 18.33 -19.35 -32.41
C ALA A 106 17.08 -18.73 -33.04
N LYS A 107 16.79 -19.04 -34.31
CA LYS A 107 15.57 -18.58 -35.00
C LYS A 107 14.31 -19.11 -34.31
N TRP A 108 14.28 -20.41 -34.02
CA TRP A 108 13.13 -21.05 -33.38
C TRP A 108 12.82 -20.43 -32.02
N ARG A 109 13.84 -20.18 -31.20
CA ARG A 109 13.67 -19.51 -29.90
C ARG A 109 13.25 -18.06 -30.04
N TYR A 110 13.82 -17.32 -30.99
CA TYR A 110 13.45 -15.94 -31.25
C TYR A 110 11.95 -15.80 -31.58
N THR A 111 11.42 -16.65 -32.47
CA THR A 111 10.00 -16.62 -32.86
C THR A 111 9.02 -16.93 -31.73
N GLN A 112 9.46 -17.60 -30.65
CA GLN A 112 8.62 -17.87 -29.48
C GLN A 112 8.52 -16.70 -28.51
N VAL A 113 9.53 -15.82 -28.50
CA VAL A 113 9.62 -14.73 -27.50
C VAL A 113 9.47 -13.34 -28.13
N ALA A 114 9.44 -13.25 -29.46
CA ALA A 114 9.23 -12.00 -30.17
C ALA A 114 7.80 -11.47 -29.91
N TRP A 115 7.69 -10.58 -28.92
CA TRP A 115 6.45 -9.87 -28.54
C TRP A 115 6.31 -8.57 -29.35
N PRO A 116 5.08 -8.11 -29.69
CA PRO A 116 4.71 -7.63 -31.02
C PRO A 116 5.58 -6.46 -31.48
N THR A 117 6.69 -6.81 -32.11
CA THR A 117 7.28 -6.01 -33.16
C THR A 117 6.28 -5.95 -34.32
N PRO A 118 6.29 -4.89 -35.15
CA PRO A 118 5.49 -4.89 -36.38
C PRO A 118 5.76 -6.21 -37.12
N GLN A 119 4.70 -7.01 -37.34
CA GLN A 119 4.84 -8.40 -37.81
C GLN A 119 5.68 -8.51 -39.09
N GLU A 120 5.70 -7.46 -39.90
CA GLU A 120 6.51 -7.35 -41.11
C GLU A 120 8.01 -7.30 -40.81
N ARG A 121 8.45 -6.49 -39.84
CA ARG A 121 9.87 -6.38 -39.47
C ARG A 121 10.41 -7.68 -38.91
N GLU A 122 9.62 -8.36 -38.08
CA GLU A 122 10.00 -9.66 -37.53
C GLU A 122 10.15 -10.72 -38.62
N LYS A 123 9.17 -10.81 -39.53
CA LYS A 123 9.22 -11.72 -40.68
C LYS A 123 10.43 -11.43 -41.57
N GLU A 124 10.76 -10.16 -41.80
CA GLU A 124 11.95 -9.79 -42.57
C GLU A 124 13.26 -10.16 -41.86
N VAL A 125 13.38 -9.90 -40.56
CA VAL A 125 14.57 -10.22 -39.77
C VAL A 125 14.83 -11.72 -39.72
N VAL A 126 13.77 -12.52 -39.57
CA VAL A 126 13.84 -13.99 -39.62
C VAL A 126 14.19 -14.47 -41.03
N ARG A 127 13.52 -13.95 -42.06
CA ARG A 127 13.76 -14.33 -43.46
C ARG A 127 15.17 -13.98 -43.94
N ARG A 128 15.72 -12.85 -43.48
CA ARG A 128 17.06 -12.37 -43.85
C ARG A 128 18.14 -12.90 -42.90
N GLU A 129 17.79 -13.71 -41.90
CA GLU A 129 18.71 -14.33 -40.95
C GLU A 129 19.63 -13.32 -40.23
N VAL A 130 19.10 -12.15 -39.91
CA VAL A 130 19.90 -11.06 -39.33
C VAL A 130 19.99 -11.24 -37.81
N TYR A 131 20.84 -12.17 -37.36
CA TYR A 131 21.01 -12.55 -35.95
C TYR A 131 21.35 -11.37 -35.03
N TRP A 132 22.17 -10.42 -35.49
CA TRP A 132 22.45 -9.19 -34.75
C TRP A 132 21.21 -8.31 -34.52
N ALA A 133 20.29 -8.27 -35.49
CA ALA A 133 19.04 -7.53 -35.35
C ALA A 133 18.10 -8.25 -34.37
N MET A 134 18.01 -9.58 -34.43
CA MET A 134 17.25 -10.39 -33.46
C MET A 134 17.73 -10.12 -32.03
N ARG A 135 19.06 -10.13 -31.82
CA ARG A 135 19.68 -9.82 -30.52
C ARG A 135 19.32 -8.42 -30.04
N SER A 136 19.46 -7.41 -30.90
CA SER A 136 19.13 -6.03 -30.58
C SER A 136 17.66 -5.86 -30.23
N ASP A 137 16.76 -6.53 -30.95
CA ASP A 137 15.33 -6.44 -30.71
C ASP A 137 14.96 -7.04 -29.36
N LEU A 138 15.50 -8.22 -29.00
CA LEU A 138 15.28 -8.82 -27.68
C LEU A 138 15.82 -7.94 -26.54
N LEU A 139 17.01 -7.34 -26.71
CA LEU A 139 17.58 -6.41 -25.72
C LEU A 139 16.75 -5.13 -25.55
N MET A 140 16.17 -4.63 -26.63
CA MET A 140 15.27 -3.47 -26.56
C MET A 140 13.94 -3.83 -25.89
N GLN A 141 13.42 -5.04 -26.12
CA GLN A 141 12.23 -5.53 -25.45
C GLN A 141 12.45 -5.70 -23.94
N SER A 142 13.57 -6.29 -23.49
CA SER A 142 13.85 -6.45 -22.07
C SER A 142 13.89 -5.11 -21.34
N ARG A 143 14.54 -4.10 -21.93
CA ARG A 143 14.56 -2.72 -21.37
C ARG A 143 13.18 -2.09 -21.26
N ARG A 144 12.32 -2.29 -22.27
CA ARG A 144 10.94 -1.78 -22.25
C ARG A 144 10.11 -2.46 -21.17
N GLU A 145 10.28 -3.76 -20.99
CA GLU A 145 9.59 -4.51 -19.94
C GLU A 145 10.08 -4.15 -18.55
N GLU A 146 11.39 -3.97 -18.35
CA GLU A 146 11.94 -3.47 -17.09
C GLU A 146 11.38 -2.08 -16.74
N ALA A 147 11.28 -1.18 -17.72
CA ALA A 147 10.66 0.13 -17.53
C ALA A 147 9.17 0.00 -17.17
N LYS A 148 8.44 -0.90 -17.83
CA LYS A 148 7.03 -1.19 -17.53
C LYS A 148 6.84 -1.79 -16.13
N ARG A 149 7.72 -2.70 -15.70
CA ARG A 149 7.73 -3.30 -14.35
C ARG A 149 8.02 -2.26 -13.26
N LYS A 150 8.94 -1.34 -13.52
CA LYS A 150 9.19 -0.21 -12.60
C LYS A 150 7.99 0.71 -12.49
N ALA A 151 7.33 1.01 -13.61
CA ALA A 151 6.12 1.83 -13.62
C ALA A 151 4.90 1.14 -12.99
N SER A 152 4.84 -0.20 -13.02
CA SER A 152 3.70 -0.94 -12.49
C SER A 152 3.72 -1.12 -10.98
N ARG A 153 4.84 -0.86 -10.28
CA ARG A 153 4.97 -0.97 -8.82
C ARG A 153 4.45 0.32 -8.14
N PRO A 154 3.20 0.36 -7.65
CA PRO A 154 2.66 1.54 -6.98
C PRO A 154 3.36 1.75 -5.65
N GLU A 155 3.56 3.00 -5.26
CA GLU A 155 4.09 3.36 -3.95
C GLU A 155 3.11 2.94 -2.83
N LEU A 156 3.62 2.75 -1.61
CA LEU A 156 2.81 2.33 -0.45
C LEU A 156 1.59 3.25 -0.23
N TRP A 157 1.74 4.56 -0.43
CA TRP A 157 0.65 5.52 -0.30
C TRP A 157 -0.41 5.39 -1.38
N GLU A 158 -0.02 5.08 -2.61
CA GLU A 158 -0.96 4.88 -3.72
C GLU A 158 -1.80 3.62 -3.52
N ARG A 159 -1.23 2.57 -2.90
CA ARG A 159 -2.00 1.39 -2.48
C ARG A 159 -3.00 1.72 -1.38
N VAL A 160 -2.58 2.45 -0.35
CA VAL A 160 -3.44 2.84 0.77
C VAL A 160 -4.61 3.71 0.29
N VAL A 161 -4.34 4.67 -0.59
CA VAL A 161 -5.38 5.55 -1.16
C VAL A 161 -6.24 4.81 -2.18
N GLY A 162 -5.67 3.89 -2.95
CA GLY A 162 -6.37 3.08 -3.94
C GLY A 162 -7.29 2.01 -3.33
N SER A 163 -6.95 1.45 -2.17
CA SER A 163 -7.76 0.41 -1.52
C SER A 163 -8.94 0.97 -0.73
N LEU A 164 -8.83 2.21 -0.27
CA LEU A 164 -9.92 2.95 0.35
C LEU A 164 -10.90 3.42 -0.73
N GLY A 165 -12.12 2.88 -0.70
CA GLY A 165 -13.19 3.39 -1.55
C GLY A 165 -13.49 4.86 -1.25
N LYS A 166 -14.10 5.59 -2.20
CA LYS A 166 -14.49 7.01 -1.99
C LYS A 166 -15.28 7.24 -0.70
N PHE A 167 -16.12 6.27 -0.34
CA PHE A 167 -16.94 6.28 0.87
C PHE A 167 -16.11 6.08 2.14
N GLU A 168 -15.09 5.22 2.11
CA GLU A 168 -14.22 4.92 3.25
C GLU A 168 -13.23 6.06 3.49
N LEU A 169 -12.73 6.70 2.43
CA LEU A 169 -11.91 7.90 2.52
C LEU A 169 -12.69 9.06 3.14
N GLN A 170 -13.94 9.27 2.69
CA GLN A 170 -14.86 10.23 3.30
C GLN A 170 -15.14 9.90 4.76
N PHE A 171 -15.26 8.62 5.11
CA PHE A 171 -15.44 8.18 6.49
C PHE A 171 -14.21 8.45 7.35
N VAL A 172 -13.00 8.16 6.88
CA VAL A 172 -11.74 8.45 7.59
C VAL A 172 -11.59 9.96 7.82
N VAL A 173 -11.88 10.77 6.80
CA VAL A 173 -11.87 12.24 6.93
C VAL A 173 -12.93 12.72 7.92
N ALA A 174 -14.14 12.17 7.88
CA ALA A 174 -15.20 12.48 8.84
C ALA A 174 -14.81 12.06 10.28
N LEU A 175 -14.10 10.95 10.43
CA LEU A 175 -13.63 10.44 11.72
C LEU A 175 -12.54 11.33 12.31
N MET A 176 -11.57 11.75 11.49
CA MET A 176 -10.52 12.67 11.90
C MET A 176 -11.06 14.04 12.28
N THR A 177 -12.03 14.57 11.51
CA THR A 177 -12.68 15.85 11.81
C THR A 177 -13.56 15.79 13.06
N THR A 178 -14.28 14.68 13.29
CA THR A 178 -15.10 14.50 14.51
C THR A 178 -14.23 14.31 15.76
N ILE A 179 -13.10 13.59 15.69
CA ILE A 179 -12.15 13.49 16.81
C ILE A 179 -11.54 14.86 17.13
N ALA A 180 -11.16 15.64 16.11
CA ALA A 180 -10.71 17.03 16.30
C ALA A 180 -11.80 17.90 16.94
N TYR A 181 -13.05 17.77 16.48
CA TYR A 181 -14.17 18.53 17.04
C TYR A 181 -14.47 18.15 18.49
N LEU A 182 -14.42 16.85 18.84
CA LEU A 182 -14.63 16.34 20.20
C LEU A 182 -13.50 16.73 21.14
N SER A 183 -12.25 16.77 20.67
CA SER A 183 -11.12 17.24 21.48
C SER A 183 -11.17 18.75 21.76
N VAL A 184 -11.55 19.57 20.77
CA VAL A 184 -11.74 21.02 20.93
C VAL A 184 -12.92 21.32 21.86
N THR A 185 -14.06 20.67 21.67
CA THR A 185 -15.22 20.85 22.57
C THR A 185 -14.94 20.34 23.98
N GLY A 186 -14.20 19.23 24.13
CA GLY A 186 -13.74 18.73 25.42
C GLY A 186 -12.82 19.72 26.15
N ALA A 187 -11.90 20.39 25.43
CA ALA A 187 -11.03 21.42 25.98
C ALA A 187 -11.81 22.66 26.44
N LEU A 188 -12.78 23.12 25.64
CA LEU A 188 -13.64 24.26 25.98
C LEU A 188 -14.51 24.00 27.22
N TYR A 189 -15.05 22.78 27.36
CA TYR A 189 -15.83 22.39 28.55
C TYR A 189 -14.99 22.24 29.82
N ARG A 190 -13.70 21.88 29.70
CA ARG A 190 -12.77 21.87 30.83
C ARG A 190 -12.49 23.29 31.33
N GLY A 191 -12.38 24.25 30.40
CA GLY A 191 -12.18 25.67 30.71
C GLY A 191 -13.37 26.35 31.40
N THR A 192 -14.61 25.93 31.13
CA THR A 192 -15.80 26.49 31.78
C THR A 192 -16.07 25.86 33.15
N GLY A 193 -15.89 24.55 33.31
CA GLY A 193 -16.07 23.88 34.61
C GLY A 193 -15.07 24.31 35.69
N GLN A 194 -13.87 24.75 35.29
CA GLN A 194 -12.85 25.23 36.22
C GLN A 194 -13.14 26.65 36.73
N ARG A 195 -13.85 27.48 35.94
CA ARG A 195 -14.30 28.83 36.37
C ARG A 195 -15.46 28.76 37.38
N ASP A 196 -16.32 27.75 37.29
CA ASP A 196 -17.43 27.59 38.23
C ASP A 196 -16.98 27.02 39.59
N LEU A 197 -15.91 26.21 39.62
CA LEU A 197 -15.26 25.74 40.85
C LEU A 197 -14.49 26.85 41.60
N ASP A 198 -14.02 27.88 40.89
CA ASP A 198 -13.34 29.01 41.51
C ASP A 198 -14.34 30.00 42.13
N LYS A 199 -15.49 30.21 41.48
CA LYS A 199 -16.57 31.05 42.03
C LYS A 199 -17.20 30.49 43.31
N SER A 200 -17.26 29.16 43.47
CA SER A 200 -17.84 28.54 44.68
C SER A 200 -16.92 28.62 45.90
N LYS A 201 -15.61 28.85 45.72
CA LYS A 201 -14.65 29.10 46.81
C LYS A 201 -14.65 30.54 47.32
N ILE A 202 -15.29 31.47 46.60
CA ILE A 202 -15.32 32.91 46.94
C ILE A 202 -16.69 33.32 47.50
N ALA A 203 -17.57 32.38 47.87
CA ALA A 203 -18.76 32.71 48.64
C ALA A 203 -18.37 32.89 50.13
N PRO A 204 -18.37 34.12 50.68
CA PRO A 204 -18.03 34.32 52.09
C PRO A 204 -19.11 33.72 53.00
N ALA A 205 -18.66 32.93 53.96
CA ALA A 205 -19.44 32.54 55.13
C ALA A 205 -19.81 33.79 55.92
N ASN A 206 -20.99 34.36 55.65
CA ASN A 206 -21.54 35.44 56.46
C ASN A 206 -22.96 35.06 56.92
N ARG A 207 -23.02 34.35 58.05
CA ARG A 207 -24.18 34.32 58.95
C ARG A 207 -23.70 33.85 60.32
N SER A 208 -23.22 34.80 61.12
CA SER A 208 -23.18 34.68 62.57
C SER A 208 -23.65 35.99 63.19
N ALA A 209 -24.44 35.86 64.26
CA ALA A 209 -24.85 36.86 65.24
C ALA A 209 -25.83 37.97 64.79
N ALA A 210 -27.13 37.71 65.00
CA ALA A 210 -28.07 38.74 65.46
C ALA A 210 -28.62 38.25 66.81
N THR A 211 -28.12 38.87 67.89
CA THR A 211 -28.81 39.01 69.17
C THR A 211 -29.92 40.04 69.05
#